data_AF-A0A2H5UXB1-F1
#
_entry.id   AF-A0A2H5UXB1-F1
#
_cell.length_a   1.000
_cell.length_b   1.000
_cell.length_c   1.000
_cell.angle_alpha   90.00
_cell.angle_beta   90.00
_cell.angle_gamma   90.00
#
_symmetry.space_group_name_H-M   'P 1'
#
loop_
_entity.id
_entity.type
_entity.pdbx_description
1 polymer ?
#
loop_
_entity_poly.entity_id
_entity_poly.type
_entity_poly.pdbx_seq_one_letter_code
_entity_poly.pdbx_strand_id
1 'polypeptide(L)'
;MISGSRKLSRLEYGSLLAYTPKPIRGNQESENSVQIMKAVKNLWMLKDGRSWIDYYVDEMKSQMAQLPFNKFFVSAALVPIPRSSMMKPNSLWVSREICKALEKHGMGVKYELLRRTRPLPQSSRIPAKERPPPTEHYNSLSCDTLLSPRFSRVVLVDDIITRGHTALGAAWRVAEAYPELEISLFALIRTVSNPAKFSRIWDPCVGTITYRQKRDDALRRP
;
A
#
# COMPACT_ATOMS: atom_id res chain seq x y z
N MET A 1 24.11 20.94 4.53
CA MET A 1 24.91 19.84 5.10
C MET A 1 23.95 18.94 5.86
N ILE A 2 23.69 17.66 5.59
CA ILE A 2 24.11 16.67 4.58
C ILE A 2 22.79 16.08 4.06
N SER A 3 22.42 16.34 2.79
CA SER A 3 21.27 15.68 2.15
C SER A 3 21.70 14.32 1.60
N GLY A 4 22.04 13.39 2.50
CA GLY A 4 22.17 11.99 2.11
C GLY A 4 20.78 11.42 1.91
N SER A 5 20.40 11.04 0.68
CA SER A 5 19.08 10.43 0.44
C SER A 5 18.92 9.20 1.34
N ARG A 6 18.02 9.25 2.32
CA ARG A 6 17.77 8.12 3.23
C ARG A 6 17.03 7.01 2.49
N LYS A 7 17.78 6.12 1.85
CA LYS A 7 17.24 4.92 1.22
C LYS A 7 17.11 3.80 2.24
N LEU A 8 15.89 3.57 2.71
CA LEU A 8 15.56 2.43 3.55
C LEU A 8 15.88 1.11 2.81
N SER A 9 16.71 0.27 3.42
CA SER A 9 17.01 -1.08 2.92
C SER A 9 15.89 -2.08 3.23
N ARG A 10 15.04 -1.75 4.20
CA ARG A 10 13.92 -2.57 4.69
C ARG A 10 12.71 -1.69 4.99
N LEU A 11 11.52 -2.16 4.62
CA LEU A 11 10.23 -1.55 4.96
C LEU A 11 9.31 -2.62 5.54
N GLU A 12 8.83 -2.42 6.77
CA GLU A 12 7.79 -3.27 7.37
C GLU A 12 6.46 -2.98 6.65
N TYR A 13 5.68 -4.03 6.37
CA TYR A 13 4.34 -3.85 5.81
C TYR A 13 3.29 -4.70 6.53
N GLY A 14 2.06 -4.23 6.50
CA GLY A 14 0.86 -4.91 6.95
C GLY A 14 -0.10 -5.05 5.78
N SER A 15 -0.84 -6.16 5.74
CA SER A 15 -1.93 -6.34 4.78
C SER A 15 -3.08 -7.11 5.37
N LEU A 16 -4.31 -6.70 5.06
CA LEU A 16 -5.53 -7.31 5.58
C LEU A 16 -5.95 -8.52 4.75
N LEU A 17 -6.02 -8.34 3.43
CA LEU A 17 -6.52 -9.34 2.51
C LEU A 17 -5.40 -10.00 1.70
N ALA A 18 -5.67 -11.19 1.21
CA ALA A 18 -4.85 -11.90 0.24
C ALA A 18 -5.65 -12.21 -1.02
N TYR A 19 -4.97 -12.19 -2.17
CA TYR A 19 -5.51 -12.75 -3.41
C TYR A 19 -4.41 -13.46 -4.19
N THR A 20 -4.78 -14.44 -5.01
CA THR A 20 -3.85 -15.07 -5.95
C THR A 20 -4.19 -14.68 -7.39
N PRO A 21 -3.24 -14.17 -8.21
CA PRO A 21 -3.52 -13.77 -9.59
C PRO A 21 -3.91 -14.93 -10.52
N LYS A 22 -3.53 -16.16 -10.13
CA LYS A 22 -3.85 -17.39 -10.84
C LYS A 22 -4.77 -18.21 -9.94
N PRO A 23 -6.09 -17.96 -9.98
CA PRO A 23 -7.03 -18.68 -9.12
C PRO A 23 -6.93 -20.18 -9.37
N ILE A 24 -7.11 -20.96 -8.30
CA ILE A 24 -7.11 -22.41 -8.36
C ILE A 24 -8.48 -22.82 -8.89
N ARG A 25 -8.50 -23.49 -10.05
CA ARG A 25 -9.75 -23.88 -10.71
C ARG A 25 -10.61 -24.73 -9.77
N GLY A 26 -11.87 -24.33 -9.58
CA GLY A 26 -12.82 -25.03 -8.70
C GLY A 26 -12.65 -24.70 -7.21
N ASN A 27 -11.77 -23.75 -6.86
CA ASN A 27 -11.67 -23.22 -5.51
C ASN A 27 -12.31 -21.83 -5.45
N GLN A 28 -13.52 -21.79 -4.90
CA GLN A 28 -14.34 -20.58 -4.82
C GLN A 28 -13.66 -19.44 -4.06
N GLU A 29 -12.92 -19.73 -2.99
CA GLU A 29 -12.20 -18.72 -2.20
C GLU A 29 -11.14 -18.01 -3.05
N SER A 30 -10.38 -18.76 -3.84
CA SER A 30 -9.36 -18.21 -4.73
C SER A 30 -9.95 -17.40 -5.88
N GLU A 31 -11.09 -17.84 -6.43
CA GLU A 31 -11.81 -17.14 -7.49
C GLU A 31 -12.44 -15.84 -6.97
N ASN A 32 -13.07 -15.90 -5.79
CA ASN A 32 -13.64 -14.75 -5.09
C ASN A 32 -12.56 -13.72 -4.73
N SER A 33 -11.35 -14.15 -4.37
CA SER A 33 -10.23 -13.25 -4.06
C SER A 33 -9.90 -12.30 -5.23
N VAL A 34 -10.02 -12.80 -6.47
CA VAL A 34 -9.80 -12.00 -7.68
C VAL A 34 -10.95 -11.01 -7.89
N GLN A 35 -12.19 -11.41 -7.61
CA GLN A 35 -13.36 -10.54 -7.75
C GLN A 35 -13.33 -9.40 -6.73
N ILE A 36 -13.02 -9.70 -5.46
CA ILE A 36 -12.86 -8.69 -4.41
C ILE A 36 -11.72 -7.73 -4.75
N MET A 37 -10.60 -8.24 -5.25
CA MET A 37 -9.51 -7.40 -5.72
C MET A 37 -9.95 -6.43 -6.83
N LYS A 38 -10.71 -6.91 -7.82
CA LYS A 38 -11.28 -6.05 -8.87
C LYS A 38 -12.27 -5.04 -8.30
N ALA A 39 -13.10 -5.45 -7.35
CA ALA A 39 -14.11 -4.61 -6.72
C ALA A 39 -13.47 -3.45 -5.97
N VAL A 40 -12.43 -3.71 -5.17
CA VAL A 40 -11.63 -2.67 -4.50
C VAL A 40 -10.98 -1.73 -5.52
N LYS A 41 -10.34 -2.28 -6.57
CA LYS A 41 -9.64 -1.47 -7.58
C LYS A 41 -10.53 -0.53 -8.38
N ASN A 42 -11.79 -0.90 -8.53
CA ASN A 42 -12.77 -0.12 -9.29
C ASN A 42 -13.76 0.62 -8.39
N LEU A 43 -13.54 0.64 -7.06
CA LEU A 43 -14.42 1.24 -6.06
C LEU A 43 -15.89 0.78 -6.21
N TRP A 44 -16.09 -0.52 -6.46
CA TRP A 44 -17.43 -1.07 -6.54
C TRP A 44 -18.13 -1.03 -5.18
N MET A 45 -19.46 -1.03 -5.24
CA MET A 45 -20.33 -0.97 -4.08
C MET A 45 -20.93 -2.34 -3.78
N LEU A 46 -21.16 -2.59 -2.50
CA LEU A 46 -22.01 -3.67 -2.00
C LEU A 46 -23.49 -3.31 -2.23
N LYS A 47 -24.36 -4.31 -2.13
CA LYS A 47 -25.82 -4.13 -2.29
C LYS A 47 -26.43 -3.21 -1.24
N ASP A 48 -25.82 -3.12 -0.07
CA ASP A 48 -26.24 -2.27 1.05
C ASP A 48 -25.78 -0.81 0.91
N GLY A 49 -25.12 -0.47 -0.20
CA GLY A 49 -24.64 0.88 -0.47
C GLY A 49 -23.30 1.23 0.17
N ARG A 50 -22.61 0.29 0.84
CA ARG A 50 -21.22 0.49 1.30
C ARG A 50 -20.22 0.20 0.20
N SER A 51 -19.07 0.87 0.20
CA SER A 51 -17.96 0.44 -0.66
C SER A 51 -17.30 -0.82 -0.09
N TRP A 52 -16.65 -1.61 -0.95
CA TRP A 52 -15.83 -2.73 -0.47
C TRP A 52 -14.71 -2.28 0.48
N ILE A 53 -14.19 -1.05 0.31
CA ILE A 53 -13.17 -0.49 1.19
C ILE A 53 -13.76 -0.25 2.58
N ASP A 54 -14.91 0.44 2.67
CA ASP A 54 -15.57 0.72 3.95
C ASP A 54 -15.89 -0.58 4.69
N TYR A 55 -16.45 -1.57 3.99
CA TYR A 55 -16.74 -2.88 4.57
C TYR A 55 -15.51 -3.52 5.22
N TYR A 56 -14.38 -3.61 4.50
CA TYR A 56 -13.20 -4.25 5.06
C TYR A 56 -12.50 -3.41 6.12
N VAL A 57 -12.62 -2.08 6.07
CA VAL A 57 -12.09 -1.19 7.09
C VAL A 57 -12.93 -1.26 8.37
N ASP A 58 -14.25 -1.37 8.26
CA ASP A 58 -15.18 -1.66 9.37
C ASP A 58 -14.78 -2.97 10.07
N GLU A 59 -14.66 -4.05 9.29
CA GLU A 59 -14.26 -5.37 9.79
C GLU A 59 -12.84 -5.36 10.41
N MET A 60 -11.92 -4.60 9.81
CA MET A 60 -10.58 -4.42 10.35
C MET A 60 -10.62 -3.71 11.71
N LYS A 61 -11.48 -2.71 11.87
CA LYS A 61 -11.63 -1.95 13.11
C LYS A 61 -12.20 -2.82 14.22
N SER A 62 -13.19 -3.66 13.94
CA SER A 62 -13.81 -4.55 14.93
C SER A 62 -12.82 -5.59 15.48
N GLN A 63 -11.82 -5.97 14.70
CA GLN A 63 -10.80 -6.96 15.05
C GLN A 63 -9.42 -6.38 15.34
N MET A 64 -9.28 -5.05 15.42
CA MET A 64 -7.98 -4.35 15.44
C MET A 64 -7.01 -4.88 16.50
N ALA A 65 -7.49 -5.20 17.70
CA ALA A 65 -6.66 -5.70 18.80
C ALA A 65 -5.91 -7.01 18.44
N GLN A 66 -6.46 -7.81 17.53
CA GLN A 66 -5.93 -9.12 17.13
C GLN A 66 -5.05 -9.03 15.86
N LEU A 67 -5.02 -7.88 15.19
CA LEU A 67 -4.30 -7.74 13.92
C LEU A 67 -2.79 -7.58 14.17
N PRO A 68 -1.92 -8.28 13.41
CA PRO A 68 -0.48 -8.28 13.64
C PRO A 68 0.21 -6.94 13.34
N PHE A 69 -0.48 -6.02 12.67
CA PHE A 69 0.00 -4.69 12.30
C PHE A 69 -0.75 -3.56 13.04
N ASN A 70 -1.47 -3.86 14.12
CA ASN A 70 -2.25 -2.86 14.87
C ASN A 70 -1.43 -1.63 15.31
N LYS A 71 -0.16 -1.85 15.70
CA LYS A 71 0.81 -0.83 16.11
C LYS A 71 1.07 0.23 15.03
N PHE A 72 0.76 -0.06 13.77
CA PHE A 72 0.99 0.86 12.66
C PHE A 72 0.12 2.11 12.80
N PHE A 73 -1.05 2.00 13.42
CA PHE A 73 -2.06 3.05 13.46
C PHE A 73 -2.03 3.89 14.75
N VAL A 74 -1.02 3.69 15.61
CA VAL A 74 -0.83 4.50 16.83
C VAL A 74 -0.12 5.81 16.46
N SER A 75 -0.79 6.94 16.67
CA SER A 75 -0.29 8.28 16.30
C SER A 75 0.26 8.36 14.86
N ALA A 76 -0.53 7.84 13.91
CA ALA A 76 -0.12 7.67 12.53
C ALA A 76 -0.63 8.79 11.60
N ALA A 77 0.27 9.27 10.74
CA ALA A 77 -0.09 9.97 9.52
C ALA A 77 -0.31 8.96 8.38
N LEU A 78 -1.49 8.96 7.78
CA LEU A 78 -1.88 8.07 6.69
C LEU A 78 -1.59 8.74 5.35
N VAL A 79 -0.62 8.23 4.61
CA VAL A 79 -0.15 8.86 3.36
C VAL A 79 -0.48 7.94 2.18
N PRO A 80 -1.47 8.29 1.35
CA PRO A 80 -1.82 7.47 0.19
C PRO A 80 -0.69 7.53 -0.84
N ILE A 81 -0.23 6.37 -1.32
CA ILE A 81 0.70 6.30 -2.44
C ILE A 81 -0.05 6.77 -3.71
N PRO A 82 0.45 7.77 -4.45
CA PRO A 82 -0.23 8.27 -5.64
C PRO A 82 -0.21 7.24 -6.77
N ARG A 83 -1.15 7.32 -7.70
CA ARG A 83 -1.19 6.45 -8.88
C ARG A 83 0.07 6.59 -9.76
N SER A 84 0.28 5.62 -10.65
CA SER A 84 1.40 5.63 -11.61
C SER A 84 1.26 6.73 -12.67
N SER A 85 0.04 7.15 -13.00
CA SER A 85 -0.22 8.30 -13.88
C SER A 85 -0.22 9.62 -13.11
N MET A 86 0.07 10.74 -13.80
CA MET A 86 -0.29 12.06 -13.26
C MET A 86 -1.79 12.13 -13.02
N MET A 87 -2.21 12.67 -11.87
CA MET A 87 -3.62 12.70 -11.50
C MET A 87 -4.36 13.77 -12.29
N LYS A 88 -5.36 13.37 -13.06
CA LYS A 88 -6.38 14.28 -13.63
C LYS A 88 -7.50 14.47 -12.60
N PRO A 89 -8.23 15.59 -12.61
CA PRO A 89 -9.48 15.72 -11.87
C PRO A 89 -10.39 14.49 -12.10
N ASN A 90 -11.06 13.99 -11.06
CA ASN A 90 -11.94 12.81 -11.06
C ASN A 90 -11.29 11.44 -11.35
N SER A 91 -9.96 11.37 -11.28
CA SER A 91 -9.23 10.09 -11.33
C SER A 91 -9.50 9.22 -10.10
N LEU A 92 -9.83 7.93 -10.30
CA LEU A 92 -9.90 6.95 -9.20
C LEU A 92 -8.57 6.88 -8.44
N TRP A 93 -8.54 7.23 -7.16
CA TRP A 93 -7.34 7.13 -6.31
C TRP A 93 -7.64 6.22 -5.11
N VAL A 94 -7.58 4.91 -5.36
CA VAL A 94 -8.02 3.87 -4.40
C VAL A 94 -7.31 3.99 -3.04
N SER A 95 -5.99 4.19 -3.02
CA SER A 95 -5.24 4.38 -1.76
C SER A 95 -5.69 5.60 -0.96
N ARG A 96 -6.12 6.68 -1.61
CA ARG A 96 -6.71 7.85 -0.94
C ARG A 96 -8.07 7.52 -0.33
N GLU A 97 -8.91 6.75 -1.02
CA GLU A 97 -10.20 6.30 -0.46
C GLU A 97 -9.99 5.34 0.72
N ILE A 98 -8.96 4.48 0.68
CA ILE A 98 -8.56 3.67 1.84
C ILE A 98 -8.14 4.58 3.01
N CYS A 99 -7.30 5.60 2.80
CA CYS A 99 -6.94 6.53 3.87
C CYS A 99 -8.15 7.24 4.49
N LYS A 100 -9.12 7.68 3.66
CA LYS A 100 -10.35 8.32 4.15
C LYS A 100 -11.18 7.38 5.02
N ALA A 101 -11.32 6.12 4.60
CA ALA A 101 -12.01 5.11 5.40
C ALA A 101 -11.25 4.89 6.72
N LEU A 102 -9.94 4.68 6.69
CA LEU A 102 -9.13 4.52 7.91
C LEU A 102 -9.27 5.71 8.88
N GLU A 103 -9.21 6.94 8.36
CA GLU A 103 -9.38 8.18 9.13
C GLU A 103 -10.78 8.30 9.76
N LYS A 104 -11.85 7.97 9.01
CA LYS A 104 -13.23 7.92 9.51
C LYS A 104 -13.37 6.98 10.72
N HIS A 105 -12.58 5.92 10.80
CA HIS A 105 -12.54 4.97 11.91
C HIS A 105 -11.49 5.29 13.00
N GLY A 106 -10.89 6.48 12.94
CA GLY A 106 -9.94 6.98 13.93
C GLY A 106 -8.60 6.25 13.92
N MET A 107 -8.18 5.67 12.80
CA MET A 107 -6.93 4.90 12.67
C MET A 107 -5.75 5.74 12.17
N GLY A 108 -5.79 7.05 12.40
CA GLY A 108 -4.79 8.01 11.96
C GLY A 108 -5.44 9.20 11.27
N VAL A 109 -4.60 10.10 10.74
CA VAL A 109 -5.05 11.29 10.00
C VAL A 109 -4.43 11.29 8.62
N LYS A 110 -5.23 11.54 7.59
CA LYS A 110 -4.80 11.48 6.20
C LYS A 110 -4.02 12.73 5.81
N TYR A 111 -2.85 12.51 5.20
CA TYR A 111 -2.05 13.56 4.55
C TYR A 111 -1.68 13.16 3.13
N GLU A 112 -1.97 14.01 2.16
CA GLU A 112 -1.60 13.81 0.75
C GLU A 112 -0.20 14.36 0.49
N LEU A 113 0.81 13.83 1.20
CA LEU A 113 2.19 14.33 1.14
C LEU A 113 2.88 14.00 -0.19
N LEU A 114 2.57 12.84 -0.78
CA LEU A 114 3.25 12.36 -1.97
C LEU A 114 2.53 12.78 -3.25
N ARG A 115 3.27 13.37 -4.19
CA ARG A 115 2.77 13.72 -5.51
C ARG A 115 3.64 13.11 -6.60
N ARG A 116 3.01 12.66 -7.68
CA ARG A 116 3.68 12.14 -8.86
C ARG A 116 4.10 13.31 -9.76
N THR A 117 5.40 13.51 -9.97
CA THR A 117 5.96 14.60 -10.79
C THR A 117 6.07 14.21 -12.27
N ARG A 118 6.17 12.92 -12.57
CA ARG A 118 6.14 12.38 -13.95
C ARG A 118 5.42 11.03 -13.99
N PRO A 119 4.68 10.71 -15.06
CA PRO A 119 3.99 9.44 -15.17
C PRO A 119 4.99 8.28 -15.28
N LEU A 120 4.60 7.13 -14.75
CA LEU A 120 5.29 5.86 -14.93
C LEU A 120 4.33 4.82 -15.51
N PRO A 121 4.84 3.85 -16.30
CA PRO A 121 4.08 2.68 -16.71
C PRO A 121 3.43 1.99 -15.50
N GLN A 122 2.15 1.62 -15.64
CA GLN A 122 1.44 0.93 -14.57
C GLN A 122 2.00 -0.49 -14.42
N SER A 123 2.64 -0.80 -13.28
CA SER A 123 3.34 -2.06 -13.05
C SER A 123 2.46 -3.31 -13.20
N SER A 124 1.15 -3.20 -12.99
CA SER A 124 0.20 -4.31 -13.18
C SER A 124 -0.14 -4.60 -14.65
N ARG A 125 0.19 -3.70 -15.59
CA ARG A 125 -0.10 -3.84 -17.03
C ARG A 125 1.11 -4.26 -17.86
N ILE A 126 2.28 -4.36 -17.24
CA ILE A 126 3.55 -4.65 -17.93
C ILE A 126 4.24 -5.88 -17.33
N PRO A 127 5.05 -6.60 -18.13
CA PRO A 127 5.85 -7.73 -17.66
C PRO A 127 6.73 -7.37 -16.48
N ALA A 128 6.99 -8.34 -15.60
CA ALA A 128 7.75 -8.11 -14.37
C ALA A 128 9.17 -7.54 -14.60
N LYS A 129 9.77 -7.81 -15.75
CA LYS A 129 11.11 -7.32 -16.14
C LYS A 129 11.11 -5.85 -16.58
N GLU A 130 9.98 -5.33 -17.01
CA GLU A 130 9.81 -3.96 -17.52
C GLU A 130 9.23 -3.02 -16.45
N ARG A 131 8.91 -3.55 -15.27
CA ARG A 131 8.36 -2.75 -14.18
C ARG A 131 9.38 -1.72 -13.71
N PRO A 132 8.99 -0.43 -13.60
CA PRO A 132 9.83 0.60 -13.02
C PRO A 132 10.42 0.15 -11.68
N PRO A 133 11.74 0.21 -11.49
CA PRO A 133 12.36 -0.19 -10.25
C PRO A 133 12.11 0.83 -9.12
N PRO A 134 12.44 0.51 -7.86
CA PRO A 134 12.30 1.43 -6.72
C PRO A 134 12.90 2.81 -6.96
N THR A 135 14.09 2.92 -7.57
CA THR A 135 14.71 4.23 -7.83
C THR A 135 13.92 5.08 -8.81
N GLU A 136 13.33 4.47 -9.84
CA GLU A 136 12.50 5.19 -10.80
C GLU A 136 11.21 5.70 -10.14
N HIS A 137 10.59 4.87 -9.29
CA HIS A 137 9.46 5.31 -8.47
C HIS A 137 9.83 6.47 -7.56
N TYR A 138 10.95 6.40 -6.84
CA TYR A 138 11.47 7.49 -6.01
C TYR A 138 11.67 8.78 -6.82
N ASN A 139 12.33 8.69 -7.98
CA ASN A 139 12.60 9.84 -8.85
C ASN A 139 11.34 10.44 -9.50
N SER A 140 10.24 9.69 -9.55
CA SER A 140 8.94 10.17 -10.04
C SER A 140 8.06 10.83 -8.98
N LEU A 141 8.51 10.86 -7.71
CA LEU A 141 7.74 11.36 -6.58
C LEU A 141 8.39 12.59 -5.97
N SER A 142 7.57 13.56 -5.59
CA SER A 142 7.89 14.61 -4.63
C SER A 142 7.14 14.38 -3.31
N CYS A 143 7.61 14.99 -2.23
CA CYS A 143 6.94 14.98 -0.93
C CYS A 143 6.79 16.42 -0.41
N ASP A 144 5.57 16.77 0.02
CA ASP A 144 5.29 18.01 0.74
C ASP A 144 5.81 17.87 2.20
N THR A 145 6.27 18.98 2.78
CA THR A 145 6.89 19.02 4.12
C THR A 145 5.92 19.44 5.24
N LEU A 146 4.63 19.57 4.93
CA LEU A 146 3.62 20.04 5.87
C LEU A 146 2.96 18.86 6.59
N LEU A 147 3.65 18.34 7.61
CA LEU A 147 3.15 17.33 8.52
C LEU A 147 3.18 17.85 9.96
N SER A 148 2.12 17.59 10.73
CA SER A 148 2.08 17.97 12.14
C SER A 148 3.14 17.21 12.95
N PRO A 149 3.86 17.86 13.88
CA PRO A 149 4.92 17.22 14.67
C PRO A 149 4.38 16.19 15.68
N ARG A 150 3.06 16.05 15.83
CA ARG A 150 2.43 15.12 16.79
C ARG A 150 2.53 13.64 16.40
N PHE A 151 2.85 13.34 15.13
CA PHE A 151 2.94 11.97 14.65
C PHE A 151 4.32 11.40 14.92
N SER A 152 4.38 10.16 15.39
CA SER A 152 5.63 9.40 15.52
C SER A 152 5.90 8.51 14.29
N ARG A 153 4.90 8.35 13.42
CA ARG A 153 4.93 7.40 12.31
C ARG A 153 4.16 7.89 11.09
N VAL A 154 4.69 7.57 9.92
CA VAL A 154 3.98 7.58 8.64
C VAL A 154 3.60 6.15 8.25
N VAL A 155 2.32 5.94 7.97
CA VAL A 155 1.82 4.73 7.31
C VAL A 155 1.54 5.09 5.86
N LEU A 156 2.39 4.61 4.96
CA LEU A 156 2.09 4.62 3.54
C LEU A 156 0.91 3.68 3.28
N VAL A 157 -0.07 4.13 2.51
CA VAL A 157 -1.27 3.34 2.20
C VAL A 157 -1.31 3.03 0.72
N ASP A 158 -1.54 1.76 0.40
CA ASP A 158 -1.72 1.28 -0.98
C ASP A 158 -2.94 0.36 -1.08
N ASP A 159 -3.47 0.18 -2.30
CA ASP A 159 -4.56 -0.77 -2.54
C ASP A 159 -4.03 -2.21 -2.56
N ILE A 160 -2.97 -2.45 -3.33
CA ILE A 160 -2.42 -3.78 -3.58
C ILE A 160 -0.90 -3.78 -3.51
N ILE A 161 -0.35 -4.57 -2.58
CA ILE A 161 1.08 -4.85 -2.54
C ILE A 161 1.46 -6.10 -3.34
N THR A 162 2.36 -5.91 -4.32
CA THR A 162 2.93 -6.99 -5.15
C THR A 162 4.37 -7.33 -4.74
N ARG A 163 5.39 -6.67 -5.34
CA ARG A 163 6.80 -6.79 -4.93
C ARG A 163 7.23 -5.68 -3.96
N GLY A 164 6.61 -4.50 -4.04
CA GLY A 164 6.93 -3.35 -3.21
C GLY A 164 7.86 -2.32 -3.83
N HIS A 165 8.04 -2.30 -5.16
CA HIS A 165 8.85 -1.26 -5.83
C HIS A 165 8.31 0.15 -5.56
N THR A 166 7.02 0.37 -5.80
CA THR A 166 6.38 1.67 -5.56
C THR A 166 6.43 2.06 -4.08
N ALA A 167 6.19 1.10 -3.18
CA ALA A 167 6.26 1.32 -1.74
C ALA A 167 7.66 1.74 -1.27
N LEU A 168 8.73 1.10 -1.74
CA LEU A 168 10.10 1.51 -1.42
C LEU A 168 10.40 2.92 -1.94
N GLY A 169 10.05 3.21 -3.20
CA GLY A 169 10.28 4.55 -3.77
C GLY A 169 9.54 5.66 -3.02
N ALA A 170 8.28 5.39 -2.62
CA ALA A 170 7.50 6.28 -1.76
C ALA A 170 8.13 6.44 -0.37
N ALA A 171 8.54 5.33 0.26
CA ALA A 171 9.15 5.34 1.58
C ALA A 171 10.47 6.10 1.61
N TRP A 172 11.30 5.99 0.57
CA TRP A 172 12.53 6.78 0.47
C TRP A 172 12.24 8.28 0.39
N ARG A 173 11.20 8.67 -0.35
CA ARG A 173 10.85 10.10 -0.49
C ARG A 173 10.30 10.67 0.81
N VAL A 174 9.50 9.90 1.56
CA VAL A 174 9.07 10.30 2.90
C VAL A 174 10.23 10.30 3.90
N ALA A 175 11.12 9.29 3.85
CA ALA A 175 12.27 9.18 4.75
C ALA A 175 13.29 10.31 4.57
N GLU A 176 13.40 10.84 3.36
CA GLU A 176 14.20 12.03 3.04
C GLU A 176 13.59 13.30 3.65
N ALA A 177 12.26 13.47 3.54
CA ALA A 177 11.57 14.64 4.08
C ALA A 177 11.38 14.60 5.61
N TYR A 178 11.25 13.41 6.19
CA TYR A 178 10.97 13.18 7.62
C TYR A 178 11.87 12.08 8.18
N PRO A 179 13.16 12.36 8.41
CA PRO A 179 14.15 11.36 8.83
C PRO A 179 13.89 10.78 10.23
N GLU A 180 13.19 11.51 11.10
CA GLU A 180 12.91 11.07 12.47
C GLU A 180 11.68 10.16 12.59
N LEU A 181 10.83 10.10 11.56
CA LEU A 181 9.60 9.33 11.61
C LEU A 181 9.82 7.86 11.25
N GLU A 182 9.13 6.98 11.97
CA GLU A 182 8.99 5.60 11.56
C GLU A 182 8.15 5.51 10.29
N ILE A 183 8.53 4.65 9.35
CA ILE A 183 7.79 4.47 8.10
C ILE A 183 7.41 3.00 7.96
N SER A 184 6.11 2.77 7.77
CA SER A 184 5.54 1.46 7.51
C SER A 184 4.58 1.52 6.32
N LEU A 185 4.27 0.38 5.73
CA LEU A 185 3.29 0.27 4.65
C LEU A 185 2.05 -0.48 5.15
N PHE A 186 0.86 0.04 4.90
CA PHE A 186 -0.37 -0.73 4.91
C PHE A 186 -0.88 -0.89 3.48
N ALA A 187 -1.16 -2.12 3.05
CA ALA A 187 -1.87 -2.38 1.81
C ALA A 187 -3.14 -3.17 2.12
N LEU A 188 -4.29 -2.74 1.58
CA LEU A 188 -5.54 -3.46 1.84
C LEU A 188 -5.44 -4.93 1.37
N ILE A 189 -4.79 -5.17 0.23
CA ILE A 189 -4.63 -6.51 -0.35
C ILE A 189 -3.15 -6.82 -0.63
N ARG A 190 -2.69 -8.03 -0.33
CA ARG A 190 -1.42 -8.56 -0.84
C ARG A 190 -1.63 -9.60 -1.92
N THR A 191 -0.67 -9.66 -2.84
CA THR A 191 -0.60 -10.74 -3.84
C THR A 191 0.07 -11.99 -3.26
N VAL A 192 -0.55 -13.16 -3.43
CA VAL A 192 0.04 -14.48 -3.17
C VAL A 192 0.40 -15.12 -4.51
N SER A 193 1.66 -14.97 -4.92
CA SER A 193 2.12 -15.35 -6.27
C SER A 193 2.12 -16.84 -6.53
N ASN A 194 2.31 -17.67 -5.49
CA ASN A 194 2.19 -19.12 -5.59
C ASN A 194 0.78 -19.52 -5.12
N PRO A 195 -0.12 -19.97 -6.01
CA PRO A 195 -1.49 -20.34 -5.64
C PRO A 195 -1.54 -21.39 -4.53
N ALA A 196 -0.59 -22.34 -4.49
CA ALA A 196 -0.54 -23.37 -3.44
C ALA A 196 -0.29 -22.80 -2.02
N LYS A 197 0.13 -21.54 -1.90
CA LYS A 197 0.28 -20.83 -0.62
C LYS A 197 -0.90 -19.93 -0.28
N PHE A 198 -1.90 -19.84 -1.16
CA PHE A 198 -3.12 -19.09 -0.88
C PHE A 198 -4.03 -19.94 -0.01
N SER A 199 -4.43 -19.41 1.15
CA SER A 199 -5.29 -20.08 2.12
C SER A 199 -6.72 -19.52 2.07
N ARG A 200 -6.85 -18.21 2.32
CA ARG A 200 -8.12 -17.49 2.43
C ARG A 200 -7.96 -16.01 2.08
N ILE A 201 -9.08 -15.33 1.82
CA ILE A 201 -9.12 -13.91 1.48
C ILE A 201 -8.81 -13.05 2.69
N TRP A 202 -9.50 -13.26 3.82
CA TRP A 202 -9.18 -12.60 5.08
C TRP A 202 -7.96 -13.25 5.72
N ASP A 203 -6.78 -12.69 5.47
CA ASP A 203 -5.52 -13.27 5.91
C ASP A 203 -4.61 -12.16 6.43
N PRO A 204 -4.87 -11.55 7.60
CA PRO A 204 -4.02 -10.47 8.10
C PRO A 204 -2.56 -10.91 8.28
N CYS A 205 -1.62 -10.11 7.77
CA CYS A 205 -0.19 -10.45 7.76
C CYS A 205 0.65 -9.19 7.99
N VAL A 206 1.68 -9.30 8.84
CA VAL A 206 2.83 -8.40 8.85
C VAL A 206 3.96 -9.07 8.08
N GLY A 207 4.76 -8.29 7.36
CA GLY A 207 5.91 -8.80 6.62
C GLY A 207 6.94 -7.72 6.34
N THR A 208 7.86 -8.01 5.42
CA THR A 208 8.96 -7.12 5.06
C THR A 208 9.14 -7.00 3.56
N ILE A 209 9.45 -5.79 3.09
CA ILE A 209 9.98 -5.50 1.77
C ILE A 209 11.46 -5.14 1.91
N THR A 210 12.35 -5.92 1.30
CA THR A 210 13.79 -5.68 1.29
C THR A 210 14.24 -5.13 -0.05
N TYR A 211 15.00 -4.04 -0.03
CA TYR A 211 15.66 -3.50 -1.21
C TYR A 211 16.92 -4.31 -1.55
N ARG A 212 17.04 -4.75 -2.80
CA ARG A 212 18.20 -5.48 -3.33
C ARG A 212 18.99 -4.55 -4.24
N GLN A 213 19.91 -3.79 -3.64
CA GLN A 213 20.67 -2.72 -4.31
C GLN A 213 21.32 -3.13 -5.63
N LYS A 214 21.97 -4.31 -5.67
CA LYS A 214 22.65 -4.81 -6.89
C LYS A 214 21.72 -4.98 -8.10
N ARG A 215 20.41 -5.12 -7.88
CA ARG A 215 19.40 -5.37 -8.93
C ARG A 215 18.37 -4.26 -9.05
N ASP A 216 18.47 -3.23 -8.21
CA ASP A 216 17.42 -2.21 -8.02
C ASP A 216 16.02 -2.84 -7.95
N ASP A 217 15.86 -3.81 -7.04
CA ASP A 217 14.67 -4.65 -6.97
C ASP A 217 14.16 -4.75 -5.53
N ALA A 218 12.88 -5.06 -5.37
CA ALA A 218 12.27 -5.35 -4.09
C ALA A 218 12.09 -6.86 -3.91
N LEU A 219 12.25 -7.35 -2.69
CA LEU A 219 11.89 -8.69 -2.29
C LEU A 219 10.94 -8.60 -1.11
N ARG A 220 9.68 -8.98 -1.35
CA ARG A 220 8.67 -9.06 -0.30
C ARG A 220 8.61 -10.47 0.29
N ARG A 221 8.60 -10.55 1.62
CA ARG A 221 8.30 -11.77 2.38
C ARG A 221 7.21 -11.46 3.41
N PRO A 222 6.15 -12.28 3.51
CA PRO A 222 5.32 -12.30 4.71
C PRO A 222 6.16 -12.75 5.91
#